data_AF-A0AAV1AM18-F1
#
_entry.id   AF-A0AAV1AM18-F1
#
_cell.length_a   1.000
_cell.length_b   1.000
_cell.length_c   1.000
_cell.angle_alpha   90.00
_cell.angle_beta   90.00
_cell.angle_gamma   90.00
#
_symmetry.space_group_name_H-M   'P 1'
#
loop_
_entity.id
_entity.type
_entity.pdbx_description
1 polymer ?
#
loop_
_entity_poly.entity_id
_entity_poly.type
_entity_poly.pdbx_seq_one_letter_code
_entity_poly.pdbx_strand_id
1 'polypeptide(L)'
;METMLGSCLIIGSLTVLVLRSFLWRLAKNILPTKDNLRKKGILLDETCSLCNSAPETALHLFMDCAFARQVFSSSVLSYHILENMDICNWLRSMLVCGDFLSAQILSSLIHKVWTARNMQLYQQKACSLLAVASVAEFNLRNPEANRFLFS
;
A
#
# COMPACT_ATOMS: atom_id res chain seq x y z
N MET A 1 -26.90 -19.60 -11.90
CA MET A 1 -26.36 -18.24 -12.16
C MET A 1 -26.40 -17.34 -10.91
N GLU A 2 -26.82 -17.84 -9.74
CA GLU A 2 -26.86 -17.08 -8.48
C GLU A 2 -25.57 -17.17 -7.64
N THR A 3 -24.65 -18.08 -7.97
CA THR A 3 -23.43 -18.32 -7.19
C THR A 3 -22.29 -17.34 -7.47
N MET A 4 -22.33 -16.60 -8.59
CA MET A 4 -21.29 -15.63 -8.97
C MET A 4 -21.50 -14.24 -8.33
N LEU A 5 -22.75 -13.87 -8.06
CA LEU A 5 -23.10 -12.62 -7.36
C LEU A 5 -22.79 -12.73 -5.85
N GLY A 6 -23.04 -13.90 -5.26
CA GLY A 6 -22.72 -14.18 -3.86
C GLY A 6 -21.21 -14.18 -3.57
N SER A 7 -20.40 -14.81 -4.42
CA SER A 7 -18.94 -14.78 -4.27
C SER A 7 -18.34 -13.39 -4.51
N CYS A 8 -18.87 -12.59 -5.44
CA CYS A 8 -18.40 -11.24 -5.71
C CYS A 8 -18.69 -10.26 -4.53
N LEU A 9 -19.86 -10.38 -3.90
CA LEU A 9 -20.18 -9.62 -2.67
C LEU A 9 -19.32 -10.06 -1.48
N ILE A 10 -19.01 -11.36 -1.37
CA ILE A 10 -18.14 -11.90 -0.32
C ILE A 10 -16.68 -11.50 -0.54
N ILE A 11 -16.16 -11.55 -1.78
CA ILE A 11 -14.80 -11.11 -2.14
C ILE A 11 -14.66 -9.59 -1.97
N GLY A 12 -15.66 -8.81 -2.37
CA GLY A 12 -15.72 -7.37 -2.09
C GLY A 12 -15.73 -7.07 -0.58
N SER A 13 -16.46 -7.87 0.21
CA SER A 13 -16.48 -7.72 1.67
C SER A 13 -15.15 -8.12 2.33
N LEU A 14 -14.53 -9.20 1.88
CA LEU A 14 -13.25 -9.70 2.39
C LEU A 14 -12.10 -8.73 2.07
N THR A 15 -12.06 -8.20 0.84
CA THR A 15 -11.05 -7.19 0.45
C THR A 15 -11.18 -5.91 1.27
N VAL A 16 -12.41 -5.44 1.52
CA VAL A 16 -12.68 -4.30 2.43
C VAL A 16 -12.21 -4.60 3.86
N LEU A 17 -12.48 -5.80 4.39
CA LEU A 17 -12.06 -6.18 5.74
C LEU A 17 -10.53 -6.30 5.87
N VAL A 18 -9.84 -6.81 4.85
CA VAL A 18 -8.37 -6.88 4.80
C VAL A 18 -7.76 -5.49 4.78
N LEU A 19 -8.24 -4.60 3.90
CA LEU A 19 -7.80 -3.21 3.86
C LEU A 19 -8.04 -2.50 5.18
N ARG A 20 -9.24 -2.64 5.77
CA ARG A 20 -9.57 -2.02 7.06
C ARG A 20 -8.65 -2.49 8.19
N SER A 21 -8.39 -3.79 8.25
CA SER A 21 -7.50 -4.39 9.26
C SER A 21 -6.05 -3.93 9.07
N PHE A 22 -5.60 -3.85 7.82
CA PHE A 22 -4.28 -3.34 7.46
C PHE A 22 -4.12 -1.87 7.85
N LEU A 23 -5.06 -1.00 7.48
CA LEU A 23 -5.03 0.42 7.80
C LEU A 23 -5.07 0.67 9.31
N TRP A 24 -5.84 -0.13 10.06
CA TRP A 24 -5.84 -0.06 11.53
C TRP A 24 -4.47 -0.42 12.12
N ARG A 25 -3.81 -1.46 11.61
CA ARG A 25 -2.44 -1.82 12.03
C ARG A 25 -1.42 -0.74 11.66
N LEU A 26 -1.58 -0.11 10.50
CA LEU A 26 -0.76 1.02 10.08
C LEU A 26 -0.95 2.22 11.02
N ALA A 27 -2.20 2.59 11.32
CA ALA A 27 -2.54 3.68 12.24
C ALA A 27 -1.95 3.47 13.64
N LYS A 28 -1.91 2.22 14.10
CA LYS A 28 -1.30 1.83 15.38
C LYS A 28 0.22 1.67 15.30
N ASN A 29 0.83 1.85 14.13
CA ASN A 29 2.24 1.61 13.86
C ASN A 29 2.72 0.21 14.35
N ILE A 30 1.90 -0.83 14.13
CA ILE A 30 2.20 -2.22 14.53
C ILE A 30 2.42 -3.15 13.33
N LEU A 31 2.60 -2.59 12.14
CA LEU A 31 3.03 -3.38 10.98
C LEU A 31 4.42 -3.98 11.22
N PRO A 32 4.72 -5.17 10.67
CA PRO A 32 6.03 -5.81 10.78
C PRO A 32 7.07 -5.15 9.85
N THR A 33 7.23 -3.84 9.97
CA THR A 33 8.38 -3.08 9.43
C THR A 33 9.66 -3.49 10.17
N LYS A 34 10.82 -3.34 9.53
CA LYS A 34 12.10 -3.77 10.14
C LYS A 34 12.36 -3.06 11.47
N ASP A 35 12.00 -1.78 11.62
CA ASP A 35 12.11 -1.08 12.91
C ASP A 35 11.28 -1.74 14.02
N ASN A 36 10.04 -2.16 13.72
CA ASN A 36 9.15 -2.80 14.67
C ASN A 36 9.54 -4.25 14.98
N LEU A 37 10.10 -4.97 14.01
CA LEU A 37 10.65 -6.31 14.23
C LEU A 37 11.91 -6.25 15.11
N ARG A 38 12.76 -5.25 14.91
CA ARG A 38 13.95 -5.01 15.74
C ARG A 38 13.59 -4.68 17.18
N LYS A 39 12.55 -3.85 17.42
CA LYS A 39 12.02 -3.59 18.78
C LYS A 39 11.55 -4.87 19.49
N LYS A 40 11.23 -5.92 18.75
CA LYS A 40 10.84 -7.25 19.26
C LYS A 40 12.03 -8.23 19.37
N GLY A 41 13.26 -7.76 19.19
CA GLY A 41 14.48 -8.57 19.31
C GLY A 41 14.85 -9.37 18.06
N ILE A 42 14.21 -9.11 16.91
CA ILE A 42 14.55 -9.79 15.66
C ILE A 42 15.68 -9.01 14.97
N LEU A 43 16.85 -9.65 14.82
CA LEU A 43 18.01 -9.09 14.13
C LEU A 43 17.80 -9.15 12.62
N LEU A 44 17.71 -7.98 11.98
CA LEU A 44 17.50 -7.81 10.54
C LEU A 44 18.35 -6.63 10.06
N ASP A 45 18.73 -6.62 8.79
CA ASP A 45 19.17 -5.38 8.14
C ASP A 45 18.06 -4.33 8.25
N GLU A 46 18.44 -3.10 8.59
CA GLU A 46 17.51 -2.01 8.87
C GLU A 46 17.06 -1.29 7.60
N THR A 47 17.76 -1.50 6.50
CA THR A 47 17.56 -0.73 5.27
C THR A 47 16.21 -1.06 4.62
N CYS A 48 15.49 -0.04 4.15
CA CYS A 48 14.22 -0.19 3.44
C CYS A 48 14.35 -1.12 2.23
N SER A 49 13.55 -2.18 2.20
CA SER A 49 13.64 -3.18 1.13
C SER A 49 13.25 -2.66 -0.24
N LEU A 50 12.49 -1.55 -0.31
CA LEU A 50 12.07 -0.96 -1.58
C LEU A 50 13.10 0.00 -2.16
N CYS A 51 13.63 0.94 -1.36
CA CYS A 51 14.53 1.98 -1.86
C CYS A 51 16.02 1.71 -1.55
N ASN A 52 16.31 0.79 -0.64
CA ASN A 52 17.67 0.45 -0.17
C ASN A 52 18.51 1.66 0.27
N SER A 53 17.89 2.76 0.70
CA SER A 53 18.58 4.04 0.93
C SER A 53 18.47 4.60 2.35
N ALA A 54 17.51 4.14 3.15
CA ALA A 54 17.27 4.63 4.51
C ALA A 54 16.65 3.54 5.39
N PRO A 55 16.69 3.67 6.73
CA PRO A 55 16.06 2.72 7.63
C PRO A 55 14.55 2.55 7.37
N GLU A 56 14.07 1.31 7.39
CA GLU A 56 12.67 0.97 7.16
C GLU A 56 11.83 1.24 8.41
N THR A 57 11.12 2.35 8.38
CA THR A 57 10.03 2.68 9.31
C THR A 57 8.71 2.76 8.54
N ALA A 58 7.57 2.72 9.22
CA ALA A 58 6.28 2.92 8.55
C ALA A 58 6.22 4.30 7.87
N LEU A 59 6.73 5.34 8.53
CA LEU A 59 6.79 6.70 7.99
C LEU A 59 7.68 6.74 6.73
N HIS A 60 8.89 6.19 6.79
CA HIS A 60 9.73 6.09 5.61
C HIS A 60 9.04 5.31 4.49
N LEU A 61 8.48 4.13 4.79
CA LEU A 61 7.90 3.24 3.79
C LEU A 61 6.72 3.86 3.02
N PHE A 62 5.91 4.69 3.68
CA PHE A 62 4.69 5.27 3.09
C PHE A 62 4.78 6.78 2.84
N MET A 63 5.82 7.48 3.26
CA MET A 63 5.98 8.92 3.01
C MET A 63 7.30 9.29 2.32
N ASP A 64 8.43 8.80 2.85
CA ASP A 64 9.74 9.27 2.40
C ASP A 64 10.36 8.37 1.32
N CYS A 65 9.90 7.13 1.22
CA CYS A 65 10.46 6.13 0.32
C CYS A 65 10.30 6.60 -1.13
N ALA A 66 11.40 6.67 -1.87
CA ALA A 66 11.39 7.11 -3.27
C ALA A 66 10.43 6.26 -4.13
N PHE A 67 10.36 4.95 -3.86
CA PHE A 67 9.40 4.06 -4.52
C PHE A 67 7.94 4.45 -4.20
N ALA A 68 7.61 4.65 -2.92
CA ALA A 68 6.26 5.02 -2.52
C ALA A 68 5.85 6.38 -3.11
N ARG A 69 6.75 7.35 -3.11
CA ARG A 69 6.55 8.66 -3.74
C ARG A 69 6.24 8.54 -5.23
N GLN A 70 6.94 7.67 -5.97
CA GLN A 70 6.65 7.41 -7.37
C GLN A 70 5.26 6.78 -7.56
N VAL A 71 4.90 5.80 -6.71
CA VAL A 71 3.57 5.17 -6.75
C VAL A 71 2.47 6.21 -6.53
N PHE A 72 2.59 7.08 -5.53
CA PHE A 72 1.57 8.11 -5.28
C PHE A 72 1.54 9.19 -6.35
N SER A 73 2.71 9.61 -6.86
CA SER A 73 2.80 10.62 -7.94
C SER A 73 2.24 10.12 -9.27
N SER A 74 2.17 8.80 -9.47
CA SER A 74 1.51 8.21 -10.65
C SER A 74 -0.02 8.18 -10.55
N SER A 75 -0.57 8.51 -9.39
CA SER A 75 -2.01 8.54 -9.16
C SER A 75 -2.60 9.93 -9.40
N VAL A 76 -3.92 9.98 -9.60
CA VAL A 76 -4.67 11.24 -9.72
C VAL A 76 -4.71 12.04 -8.40
N LEU A 77 -4.28 11.44 -7.30
CA LEU A 77 -4.19 12.12 -6.01
C LEU A 77 -2.87 12.90 -5.98
N SER A 78 -2.97 14.23 -5.97
CA SER A 78 -1.83 15.09 -5.74
C SER A 78 -1.18 14.71 -4.41
N TYR A 79 -0.01 14.09 -4.48
CA TYR A 79 0.74 13.66 -3.32
C TYR A 79 1.32 14.88 -2.61
N HIS A 80 0.67 15.33 -1.54
CA HIS A 80 1.20 16.37 -0.68
C HIS A 80 1.98 15.72 0.47
N ILE A 81 3.30 15.90 0.47
CA ILE A 81 4.14 15.59 1.64
C ILE A 81 3.77 16.62 2.71
N LEU A 82 3.03 16.20 3.73
CA LEU A 82 2.85 16.99 4.94
C LEU A 82 4.06 16.71 5.84
N GLU A 83 4.93 17.71 5.97
CA GLU A 83 6.12 17.63 6.81
C GLU A 83 5.76 17.48 8.30
N ASN A 84 6.62 16.80 9.07
CA ASN A 84 6.53 16.67 10.53
C ASN A 84 5.26 15.99 11.09
N MET A 85 4.66 15.05 10.35
CA MET A 85 3.55 14.24 10.87
C MET A 85 3.99 12.81 11.19
N ASP A 86 3.48 12.25 12.29
CA ASP A 86 3.55 10.81 12.52
C ASP A 86 2.62 10.05 11.55
N ILE A 87 2.84 8.73 11.42
CA ILE A 87 2.08 7.89 10.49
C ILE A 87 0.57 7.89 10.76
N CYS A 88 0.14 8.07 12.00
CA CYS A 88 -1.27 8.06 12.39
C CYS A 88 -1.96 9.38 12.01
N ASN A 89 -1.30 10.51 12.27
CA ASN A 89 -1.77 11.84 11.88
C ASN A 89 -1.77 12.00 10.36
N TRP A 90 -0.73 11.51 9.67
CA TRP A 90 -0.70 11.47 8.21
C TRP A 90 -1.86 10.65 7.65
N LEU A 91 -2.07 9.42 8.14
CA LEU A 91 -3.16 8.56 7.68
C LEU A 91 -4.53 9.21 7.94
N ARG A 92 -4.71 9.88 9.08
CA ARG A 92 -5.94 10.61 9.40
C ARG A 92 -6.17 11.77 8.43
N SER A 93 -5.15 12.58 8.17
CA SER A 93 -5.26 13.74 7.27
C SER A 93 -5.75 13.33 5.89
N MET A 94 -5.29 12.17 5.40
CA MET A 94 -5.62 11.72 4.05
C MET A 94 -6.92 10.92 3.96
N LEU A 95 -7.23 10.09 4.97
CA LEU A 95 -8.45 9.26 4.95
C LEU A 95 -9.71 9.97 5.45
N VAL A 96 -9.57 11.01 6.28
CA VAL A 96 -10.71 11.70 6.91
C VAL A 96 -11.04 13.02 6.22
N CYS A 97 -10.06 13.72 5.65
CA CYS A 97 -10.28 15.01 5.01
C CYS A 97 -10.52 14.92 3.49
N GLY A 98 -10.33 13.75 2.87
CA GLY A 98 -10.59 13.51 1.44
C GLY A 98 -12.01 13.01 1.16
N ASP A 99 -12.42 13.05 -0.11
CA ASP A 99 -13.65 12.39 -0.56
C ASP A 99 -13.52 10.85 -0.56
N PHE A 100 -14.65 10.14 -0.64
CA PHE A 100 -14.71 8.68 -0.54
C PHE A 100 -13.91 7.95 -1.64
N LEU A 101 -13.83 8.50 -2.85
CA LEU A 101 -13.07 7.89 -3.94
C LEU A 101 -11.57 8.07 -3.69
N SER A 102 -11.15 9.27 -3.29
CA SER A 102 -9.75 9.55 -2.94
C SER A 102 -9.26 8.68 -1.78
N ALA A 103 -10.07 8.52 -0.72
CA ALA A 103 -9.74 7.67 0.41
C ALA A 103 -9.56 6.18 -0.01
N GLN A 104 -10.40 5.68 -0.93
CA GLN A 104 -10.28 4.31 -1.45
C GLN A 104 -9.04 4.11 -2.33
N ILE A 105 -8.77 5.05 -3.23
CA ILE A 105 -7.58 5.01 -4.09
C ILE A 105 -6.33 5.00 -3.22
N LEU A 106 -6.24 5.92 -2.26
CA LEU A 106 -5.08 5.98 -1.37
C LEU A 106 -4.93 4.71 -0.52
N SER A 107 -6.02 4.23 0.09
CA SER A 107 -6.00 2.98 0.85
C SER A 107 -5.45 1.81 0.03
N SER A 108 -5.85 1.75 -1.24
CA SER A 108 -5.37 0.74 -2.19
C SER A 108 -3.90 0.91 -2.52
N LEU A 109 -3.42 2.14 -2.76
CA LEU A 109 -2.01 2.43 -3.05
C LEU A 109 -1.11 2.09 -1.86
N ILE A 110 -1.48 2.49 -0.64
CA ILE A 110 -0.74 2.15 0.59
C ILE A 110 -0.64 0.62 0.73
N HIS A 111 -1.75 -0.10 0.53
CA HIS A 111 -1.74 -1.56 0.59
C HIS A 111 -0.85 -2.18 -0.51
N LYS A 112 -0.82 -1.62 -1.71
CA LYS A 112 0.05 -2.07 -2.80
C LYS A 112 1.53 -1.83 -2.51
N VAL A 113 1.90 -0.68 -1.92
CA VAL A 113 3.27 -0.42 -1.46
C VAL A 113 3.70 -1.46 -0.43
N TRP A 114 2.83 -1.76 0.56
CA TRP A 114 3.08 -2.81 1.55
C TRP A 114 3.24 -4.19 0.92
N THR A 115 2.38 -4.52 -0.04
CA THR A 115 2.43 -5.80 -0.77
C THR A 115 3.73 -5.94 -1.55
N ALA A 116 4.14 -4.89 -2.27
CA ALA A 116 5.40 -4.86 -3.01
C ALA A 116 6.61 -5.05 -2.08
N ARG A 117 6.62 -4.37 -0.93
CA ARG A 117 7.66 -4.53 0.09
C ARG A 117 7.74 -5.98 0.58
N ASN A 118 6.61 -6.60 0.89
CA ASN A 118 6.59 -7.98 1.36
C ASN A 118 7.06 -8.95 0.28
N MET A 119 6.65 -8.74 -0.97
CA MET A 119 7.09 -9.55 -2.10
C MET A 119 8.62 -9.51 -2.27
N GLN A 120 9.21 -8.31 -2.14
CA GLN A 120 10.66 -8.12 -2.18
C GLN A 120 11.38 -8.90 -1.06
N LEU A 121 10.83 -8.91 0.16
CA LEU A 121 11.40 -9.63 1.30
C LEU A 121 11.25 -11.15 1.22
N TYR A 122 10.10 -11.65 0.75
CA TYR A 122 9.81 -13.09 0.74
C TYR A 122 10.33 -13.81 -0.53
N GLN A 123 10.58 -13.11 -1.64
CA GLN A 123 10.93 -13.74 -2.92
C GLN A 123 12.34 -13.42 -3.47
N GLN A 124 13.12 -12.51 -2.87
CA GLN A 124 14.46 -12.11 -3.36
C GLN A 124 14.53 -11.79 -4.88
N LYS A 125 13.43 -11.32 -5.50
CA LYS A 125 13.37 -10.96 -6.93
C LYS A 125 13.26 -9.45 -7.09
N ALA A 126 14.23 -8.83 -7.75
CA ALA A 126 14.14 -7.42 -8.17
C ALA A 126 12.91 -7.20 -9.07
N CYS A 127 11.95 -6.40 -8.61
CA CYS A 127 10.76 -6.09 -9.37
C CYS A 127 11.09 -5.07 -10.47
N SER A 128 10.88 -5.43 -11.74
CA SER A 128 11.13 -4.53 -12.87
C SER A 128 10.07 -3.43 -12.92
N LEU A 129 10.53 -2.19 -13.08
CA LEU A 129 9.72 -0.97 -13.22
C LEU A 129 8.60 -1.11 -14.29
N LEU A 130 8.83 -1.96 -15.30
CA LEU A 130 7.91 -2.28 -16.39
C LEU A 130 6.69 -3.10 -15.95
N ALA A 131 6.79 -3.92 -14.89
CA ALA A 131 5.65 -4.69 -14.39
C ALA A 131 4.65 -3.80 -13.61
N VAL A 132 5.14 -2.73 -12.97
CA VAL A 132 4.29 -1.79 -12.24
C VAL A 132 3.63 -0.79 -13.21
N ALA A 133 4.37 -0.31 -14.21
CA ALA A 133 3.83 0.59 -15.24
C ALA A 133 2.79 -0.10 -16.15
N SER A 134 3.04 -1.35 -16.55
CA SER A 134 2.09 -2.10 -17.41
C SER A 134 0.77 -2.41 -16.72
N VAL A 135 0.76 -2.63 -15.40
CA VAL A 135 -0.47 -2.83 -14.62
C VAL A 135 -1.25 -1.52 -14.45
N ALA A 136 -0.57 -0.39 -14.26
CA ALA A 136 -1.21 0.92 -14.19
C ALA A 136 -1.84 1.33 -15.53
N GLU A 137 -1.13 1.13 -16.66
CA GLU A 137 -1.65 1.44 -17.99
C GLU A 137 -2.78 0.50 -18.44
N PHE A 138 -2.74 -0.78 -18.04
CA PHE A 138 -3.82 -1.73 -18.32
C PHE A 138 -5.11 -1.37 -17.56
N ASN A 139 -4.99 -0.95 -16.30
CA ASN A 139 -6.13 -0.54 -15.48
C ASN A 139 -6.76 0.80 -15.92
N LEU A 140 -5.98 1.68 -16.55
CA LEU A 140 -6.49 2.92 -17.15
C LEU A 140 -7.18 2.70 -18.49
N ARG A 141 -6.73 1.73 -19.30
CA ARG A 141 -7.32 1.43 -20.63
C ARG A 141 -8.50 0.48 -20.59
N ASN A 142 -8.66 -0.33 -19.53
CA ASN A 142 -9.78 -1.25 -19.38
C ASN A 142 -10.39 -1.17 -17.97
N PRO A 143 -11.24 -0.17 -17.70
CA PRO A 143 -11.90 -0.04 -16.39
C PRO A 143 -12.80 -1.25 -16.05
N GLU A 144 -13.24 -2.01 -17.05
CA GLU A 144 -14.03 -3.25 -16.85
C GLU A 144 -13.16 -4.48 -16.51
N ALA A 145 -11.84 -4.46 -16.76
CA ALA A 145 -10.95 -5.56 -16.38
C ALA A 145 -10.64 -5.59 -14.87
N ASN A 146 -10.89 -4.49 -14.15
CA ASN A 146 -10.93 -4.47 -12.68
C ASN A 146 -12.06 -5.32 -12.10
N ARG A 147 -13.00 -5.80 -12.93
CA ARG A 147 -14.06 -6.71 -12.52
C ARG A 147 -13.59 -8.16 -12.38
N PHE A 148 -12.43 -8.52 -12.96
CA PHE A 148 -11.96 -9.90 -13.07
C PHE A 148 -10.53 -10.16 -12.57
N LEU A 149 -9.77 -9.15 -12.13
CA LEU A 149 -8.41 -9.32 -11.58
C LEU A 149 -8.35 -9.60 -10.06
N PHE A 150 -9.48 -9.97 -9.46
CA PHE A 150 -9.55 -10.53 -8.09
C PHE A 150 -10.30 -11.88 -8.08
N SER A 151 -10.02 -12.74 -9.06
CA SER A 151 -10.28 -14.19 -8.96
C SER A 151 -9.00 -14.92 -8.59
#